data_AF-A0A944Y7W2-F1
#
_entry.id   AF-A0A944Y7W2-F1
#
_cell.length_a   1.000
_cell.length_b   1.000
_cell.length_c   1.000
_cell.angle_alpha   90.00
_cell.angle_beta   90.00
_cell.angle_gamma   90.00
#
_symmetry.space_group_name_H-M   'P 1'
#
loop_
_entity.id
_entity.type
_entity.pdbx_description
1 polymer ?
#
loop_
_entity_poly.entity_id
_entity_poly.type
_entity_poly.pdbx_seq_one_letter_code
_entity_poly.pdbx_strand_id
1 'polypeptide(L)'
;WLNENTIWHINPTGNFVIGGPDGDAGLTGRKIIVDTYGGMAPHGGGAFSGKDPTKVDRSAAYAARYLAKNIVASGLSDWANIQISYAIGVSKPTSLYIDLGDKNNSLAAKLEMVLPKLMDLTPSGIRSHLELNKPIYARTAAYGHFGRNPDLDGGFSWEKIDLVEKIKSAI
;
A
#
# COMPACT_ATOMS: atom_id res chain seq x y z
N TRP A 1 -21.82 2.99 -9.36
CA TRP A 1 -20.87 3.75 -10.20
C TRP A 1 -21.12 3.53 -11.69
N LEU A 2 -21.60 2.37 -12.13
CA LEU A 2 -22.13 2.17 -13.49
C LEU A 2 -23.64 2.41 -13.56
N ASN A 3 -24.12 2.98 -14.67
CA ASN A 3 -25.54 3.24 -14.96
C ASN A 3 -25.82 3.16 -16.48
N GLU A 4 -27.07 3.36 -16.88
CA GLU A 4 -27.52 3.33 -18.28
C GLU A 4 -26.82 4.36 -19.19
N ASN A 5 -26.31 5.46 -18.64
CA ASN A 5 -25.60 6.51 -19.37
C ASN A 5 -24.09 6.26 -19.47
N THR A 6 -23.61 5.09 -19.04
CA THR A 6 -22.19 4.75 -19.10
C THR A 6 -21.76 4.56 -20.55
N ILE A 7 -20.76 5.32 -20.98
CA ILE A 7 -20.19 5.23 -22.33
C ILE A 7 -19.11 4.13 -22.34
N TRP A 8 -19.28 3.15 -23.23
CA TRP A 8 -18.35 2.03 -23.40
C TRP A 8 -17.51 2.24 -24.67
N HIS A 9 -16.21 2.45 -24.48
CA HIS A 9 -15.26 2.47 -25.58
C HIS A 9 -14.59 1.09 -25.70
N ILE A 10 -14.94 0.34 -26.75
CA ILE A 10 -14.32 -0.96 -27.06
C ILE A 10 -13.37 -0.74 -28.24
N ASN A 11 -12.07 -0.96 -28.00
CA ASN A 11 -11.00 -0.74 -28.98
C ASN A 11 -11.18 0.57 -29.78
N PRO A 12 -11.23 1.74 -29.11
CA PRO A 12 -11.55 3.02 -29.75
C PRO A 12 -10.55 3.42 -30.83
N THR A 13 -9.37 2.81 -30.85
CA THR A 13 -8.29 3.02 -31.84
C THR A 13 -8.33 2.04 -33.01
N GLY A 14 -9.36 1.20 -33.10
CA GLY A 14 -9.50 0.17 -34.14
C GLY A 14 -8.83 -1.16 -33.78
N ASN A 15 -8.37 -1.88 -34.81
CA ASN A 15 -7.82 -3.24 -34.64
C ASN A 15 -6.54 -3.23 -33.78
N PHE A 16 -6.46 -4.15 -32.83
CA PHE A 16 -5.29 -4.33 -31.97
C PHE A 16 -4.79 -5.77 -32.09
N VAL A 17 -3.99 -6.03 -33.13
CA VAL A 17 -3.54 -7.39 -33.50
C VAL A 17 -2.12 -7.67 -32.99
N ILE A 18 -1.21 -6.71 -33.15
CA ILE A 18 0.17 -6.79 -32.65
C ILE A 18 0.21 -6.15 -31.26
N GLY A 19 0.80 -6.83 -30.28
CA GLY A 19 0.90 -6.35 -28.89
C GLY A 19 2.08 -6.95 -28.14
N GLY A 20 2.18 -6.64 -26.84
CA GLY A 20 3.31 -7.07 -26.03
C GLY A 20 4.62 -6.37 -26.43
N PRO A 21 5.79 -6.99 -26.19
CA PRO A 21 7.09 -6.38 -26.47
C PRO A 21 7.37 -6.05 -27.94
N ASP A 22 6.62 -6.65 -28.87
CA ASP A 22 6.73 -6.34 -30.30
C ASP A 22 6.11 -4.97 -30.65
N GLY A 23 5.13 -4.53 -29.85
CA GLY A 23 4.43 -3.26 -30.04
C GLY A 23 4.88 -2.11 -29.14
N ASP A 24 5.64 -2.37 -28.06
CA ASP A 24 6.14 -1.37 -27.11
C ASP A 24 7.32 -1.90 -26.27
N ALA A 25 8.09 -1.02 -25.65
CA ALA A 25 9.18 -1.36 -24.73
C ALA A 25 8.75 -1.26 -23.25
N GLY A 26 8.68 -2.40 -22.58
CA GLY A 26 8.37 -2.48 -21.15
C GLY A 26 9.61 -2.35 -20.25
N LEU A 27 9.48 -1.61 -19.14
CA LEU A 27 10.49 -1.53 -18.08
C LEU A 27 9.85 -1.71 -16.70
N THR A 28 10.57 -2.37 -15.80
CA THR A 28 10.17 -2.54 -14.39
C THR A 28 9.95 -1.17 -13.73
N GLY A 29 8.85 -1.04 -12.98
CA GLY A 29 8.55 0.19 -12.23
C GLY A 29 7.97 1.34 -13.07
N ARG A 30 7.47 1.07 -14.28
CA ARG A 30 6.79 2.08 -15.12
C ARG A 30 5.27 2.11 -14.98
N LYS A 31 4.73 1.46 -13.94
CA LYS A 31 3.29 1.37 -13.65
C LYS A 31 2.95 1.59 -12.17
N ILE A 32 3.79 2.35 -11.44
CA ILE A 32 3.66 2.54 -9.98
C ILE A 32 2.30 3.06 -9.49
N ILE A 33 1.59 3.86 -10.30
CA ILE A 33 0.25 4.35 -9.97
C ILE A 33 -0.82 3.26 -10.18
N VAL A 34 -0.63 2.40 -11.19
CA VAL A 34 -1.48 1.20 -11.40
C VAL A 34 -1.23 0.18 -10.30
N ASP A 35 0.01 0.04 -9.84
CA ASP A 35 0.39 -0.87 -8.76
C ASP A 35 -0.23 -0.50 -7.40
N THR A 36 -0.62 0.76 -7.23
CA THR A 36 -1.04 1.34 -5.95
C THR A 36 -2.52 1.75 -5.93
N TYR A 37 -2.81 3.06 -6.00
CA TYR A 37 -4.13 3.62 -5.67
C TYR A 37 -4.80 4.31 -6.86
N GLY A 38 -4.32 4.09 -8.09
CA GLY A 38 -4.97 4.60 -9.30
C GLY A 38 -5.07 6.13 -9.38
N GLY A 39 -4.20 6.85 -8.66
CA GLY A 39 -4.19 8.32 -8.59
C GLY A 39 -5.01 8.91 -7.44
N MET A 40 -5.68 8.09 -6.63
CA MET A 40 -6.47 8.56 -5.48
C MET A 40 -5.60 9.07 -4.33
N ALA A 41 -4.41 8.52 -4.15
CA ALA A 41 -3.49 8.87 -3.05
C ALA A 41 -2.12 9.32 -3.59
N PRO A 42 -1.41 10.22 -2.88
CA PRO A 42 -0.04 10.60 -3.22
C PRO A 42 0.90 9.40 -3.26
N HIS A 43 1.98 9.51 -4.03
CA HIS A 43 2.95 8.44 -4.20
C HIS A 43 4.39 8.96 -4.00
N GLY A 44 5.18 8.26 -3.18
CA GLY A 44 6.57 8.65 -2.85
C GLY A 44 7.62 8.38 -3.94
N GLY A 45 7.21 7.76 -5.05
CA GLY A 45 8.03 7.58 -6.27
C GLY A 45 8.75 6.23 -6.41
N GLY A 46 8.93 5.48 -5.33
CA GLY A 46 9.61 4.18 -5.36
C GLY A 46 8.78 3.07 -6.04
N ALA A 47 9.36 2.39 -7.03
CA ALA A 47 8.75 1.18 -7.61
C ALA A 47 8.85 -0.05 -6.68
N PHE A 48 7.96 -1.03 -6.85
CA PHE A 48 7.96 -2.25 -6.04
C PHE A 48 8.73 -3.41 -6.67
N SER A 49 8.34 -3.88 -7.85
CA SER A 49 8.86 -5.10 -8.50
C SER A 49 10.40 -5.13 -8.63
N GLY A 50 11.00 -6.32 -8.46
CA GLY A 50 12.46 -6.53 -8.48
C GLY A 50 13.21 -6.22 -7.18
N LYS A 51 12.55 -5.68 -6.15
CA LYS A 51 13.17 -5.36 -4.85
C LYS A 51 12.89 -6.43 -3.80
N ASP A 52 13.90 -6.86 -3.05
CA ASP A 52 13.68 -7.67 -1.85
C ASP A 52 13.12 -6.80 -0.69
N PRO A 53 12.57 -7.39 0.39
CA PRO A 53 11.83 -6.61 1.38
C PRO A 53 12.70 -5.77 2.31
N THR A 54 14.04 -5.77 2.17
CA THR A 54 14.87 -4.79 2.89
C THR A 54 14.74 -3.39 2.29
N LYS A 55 14.12 -3.24 1.11
CA LYS A 55 14.01 -1.98 0.38
C LYS A 55 12.70 -1.31 0.80
N VAL A 56 12.83 -0.23 1.56
CA VAL A 56 11.71 0.46 2.20
C VAL A 56 10.67 0.98 1.21
N ASP A 57 11.06 1.29 -0.03
CA ASP A 57 10.14 1.63 -1.11
C ASP A 57 9.00 0.61 -1.26
N ARG A 58 9.29 -0.68 -1.03
CA ARG A 58 8.28 -1.75 -1.04
C ARG A 58 7.74 -2.02 0.35
N SER A 59 8.60 -2.35 1.30
CA SER A 59 8.15 -2.86 2.59
C SER A 59 7.43 -1.80 3.43
N ALA A 60 7.89 -0.55 3.43
CA ALA A 60 7.21 0.53 4.14
C ALA A 60 5.91 0.95 3.43
N ALA A 61 5.83 0.87 2.09
CA ALA A 61 4.56 1.08 1.38
C ALA A 61 3.52 0.02 1.77
N TYR A 62 3.93 -1.24 1.94
CA TYR A 62 3.04 -2.31 2.42
C TYR A 62 2.64 -2.10 3.88
N ALA A 63 3.57 -1.67 4.75
CA ALA A 63 3.26 -1.31 6.12
C ALA A 63 2.25 -0.14 6.20
N ALA A 64 2.45 0.91 5.40
CA ALA A 64 1.53 2.04 5.33
C ALA A 64 0.13 1.60 4.88
N ARG A 65 0.03 0.76 3.85
CA ARG A 65 -1.23 0.15 3.42
C ARG A 65 -1.90 -0.63 4.56
N TYR A 66 -1.14 -1.50 5.22
CA TYR A 66 -1.63 -2.33 6.31
C TYR A 66 -2.18 -1.49 7.46
N LEU A 67 -1.44 -0.49 7.92
CA LEU A 67 -1.87 0.43 8.96
C LEU A 67 -3.12 1.20 8.54
N ALA A 68 -3.14 1.79 7.34
CA ALA A 68 -4.29 2.55 6.84
C ALA A 68 -5.54 1.69 6.75
N LYS A 69 -5.41 0.44 6.25
CA LYS A 69 -6.52 -0.52 6.17
C LYS A 69 -7.06 -0.85 7.56
N ASN A 70 -6.19 -1.04 8.55
CA ASN A 70 -6.60 -1.32 9.93
C ASN A 70 -7.27 -0.12 10.59
N ILE A 71 -6.83 1.12 10.33
CA ILE A 71 -7.51 2.34 10.80
C ILE A 71 -8.94 2.38 10.25
N VAL A 72 -9.12 2.23 8.93
CA VAL A 72 -10.45 2.27 8.32
C VAL A 72 -11.33 1.11 8.80
N ALA A 73 -10.78 -0.11 8.85
CA ALA A 73 -11.51 -1.28 9.32
C ALA A 73 -11.91 -1.20 10.81
N SER A 74 -11.23 -0.35 11.60
CA SER A 74 -11.61 -0.10 12.99
C SER A 74 -12.83 0.81 13.16
N GLY A 75 -13.28 1.47 12.09
CA GLY A 75 -14.40 2.41 12.11
C GLY A 75 -14.02 3.81 12.62
N LEU A 76 -12.73 4.10 12.80
CA LEU A 76 -12.24 5.40 13.28
C LEU A 76 -12.27 6.49 12.21
N SER A 77 -12.24 6.13 10.92
CA SER A 77 -12.30 7.05 9.79
C SER A 77 -12.74 6.32 8.52
N ASP A 78 -13.40 7.02 7.60
CA ASP A 78 -13.83 6.48 6.30
C ASP A 78 -12.65 6.27 5.35
N TRP A 79 -11.56 7.01 5.56
CA TRP A 79 -10.32 6.93 4.79
C TRP A 79 -9.12 7.27 5.67
N ALA A 80 -7.94 6.81 5.27
CA ALA A 80 -6.70 7.15 5.92
C ALA A 80 -5.56 7.21 4.91
N ASN A 81 -4.83 8.32 4.90
CA ASN A 81 -3.58 8.45 4.16
C ASN A 81 -2.41 8.48 5.15
N ILE A 82 -1.38 7.67 4.90
CA ILE A 82 -0.23 7.53 5.79
C ILE A 82 1.04 7.79 4.99
N GLN A 83 1.84 8.73 5.48
CA GLN A 83 3.17 8.99 4.97
C GLN A 83 4.21 8.51 5.97
N ILE A 84 5.19 7.73 5.49
CA ILE A 84 6.35 7.29 6.26
C ILE A 84 7.60 7.77 5.54
N SER A 85 8.53 8.40 6.26
CA SER A 85 9.82 8.85 5.72
C SER A 85 10.99 8.12 6.38
N TYR A 86 12.06 7.91 5.63
CA TYR A 86 13.31 7.30 6.10
C TYR A 86 14.50 8.10 5.60
N ALA A 87 15.54 8.18 6.43
CA ALA A 87 16.87 8.63 6.02
C ALA A 87 17.75 7.42 5.69
N ILE A 88 18.59 7.54 4.66
CA ILE A 88 19.51 6.46 4.26
C ILE A 88 20.43 6.11 5.43
N GLY A 89 20.49 4.81 5.77
CA GLY A 89 21.30 4.30 6.88
C GLY A 89 20.65 4.39 8.27
N VAL A 90 19.48 5.02 8.40
CA VAL A 90 18.74 5.12 9.67
C VAL A 90 17.60 4.12 9.67
N SER A 91 17.57 3.22 10.66
CA SER A 91 16.57 2.14 10.71
C SER A 91 15.18 2.61 11.13
N LYS A 92 15.11 3.60 12.02
CA LYS A 92 13.83 4.17 12.46
C LYS A 92 13.30 5.17 11.41
N PRO A 93 11.97 5.21 11.17
CA PRO A 93 11.39 6.28 10.38
C PRO A 93 11.75 7.66 10.93
N THR A 94 12.01 8.61 10.05
CA THR A 94 12.22 10.03 10.41
C THR A 94 10.90 10.73 10.71
N SER A 95 9.80 10.28 10.08
CA SER A 95 8.45 10.72 10.41
C SER A 95 7.40 9.65 10.07
N LEU A 96 6.29 9.70 10.80
CA LEU A 96 5.02 9.07 10.49
C LEU A 96 3.97 10.19 10.53
N TYR A 97 3.32 10.45 9.40
CA TYR A 97 2.26 11.44 9.29
C TYR A 97 0.97 10.76 8.84
N ILE A 98 -0.14 11.10 9.49
CA ILE A 98 -1.46 10.53 9.21
C ILE A 98 -2.41 11.67 8.85
N ASP A 99 -3.08 11.51 7.72
CA ASP A 99 -4.15 12.41 7.26
C ASP A 99 -5.47 11.64 7.22
N LEU A 100 -6.45 12.15 7.98
CA LEU A 100 -7.83 11.68 8.09
C LEU A 100 -8.83 12.81 7.74
N GLY A 101 -8.35 13.90 7.15
CA GLY A 101 -9.07 15.15 6.92
C GLY A 101 -9.08 16.09 8.12
N ASP A 102 -9.26 17.39 7.85
CA ASP A 102 -9.09 18.49 8.81
C ASP A 102 -9.90 18.34 10.11
N LYS A 103 -11.06 17.69 10.05
CA LYS A 103 -11.94 17.48 11.22
C LYS A 103 -11.39 16.43 12.20
N ASN A 104 -10.44 15.61 11.77
CA ASN A 104 -9.92 14.46 12.51
C ASN A 104 -8.47 14.63 12.98
N ASN A 105 -7.93 15.86 12.96
CA ASN A 105 -6.53 16.13 13.31
C ASN A 105 -6.11 15.63 14.70
N SER A 106 -6.99 15.70 15.70
CA SER A 106 -6.69 15.18 17.04
C SER A 106 -6.58 13.65 17.06
N LEU A 107 -7.44 12.97 16.30
CA LEU A 107 -7.39 11.51 16.14
C LEU A 107 -6.14 11.08 15.36
N ALA A 108 -5.80 11.80 14.29
CA ALA A 108 -4.57 11.57 13.54
C ALA A 108 -3.32 11.67 14.43
N ALA A 109 -3.20 12.75 15.21
CA ALA A 109 -2.09 12.93 16.15
C ALA A 109 -2.00 11.81 17.21
N LYS A 110 -3.14 11.31 17.71
CA LYS A 110 -3.16 10.14 18.60
C LYS A 110 -2.64 8.89 17.91
N LEU A 111 -3.11 8.62 16.69
CA LEU A 111 -2.69 7.45 15.91
C LEU A 111 -1.19 7.51 15.59
N GLU A 112 -0.64 8.67 15.25
CA GLU A 112 0.80 8.86 15.02
C GLU A 112 1.65 8.43 16.23
N MET A 113 1.16 8.65 17.45
CA MET A 113 1.84 8.21 18.68
C MET A 113 1.65 6.72 18.99
N VAL A 114 0.53 6.13 18.56
CA VAL A 114 0.11 4.77 18.95
C VAL A 114 0.61 3.72 17.98
N LEU A 115 0.47 3.94 16.67
CA LEU A 115 0.79 2.92 15.66
C LEU A 115 2.24 2.40 15.74
N PRO A 116 3.27 3.23 15.97
CA PRO A 116 4.65 2.74 16.14
C PRO A 116 4.85 1.82 17.37
N LYS A 117 3.92 1.84 18.33
CA LYS A 117 3.92 0.93 19.49
C LYS A 117 3.23 -0.41 19.18
N LEU A 118 2.33 -0.42 18.20
CA LEU A 118 1.58 -1.61 17.78
C LEU A 118 2.32 -2.41 16.69
N MET A 119 3.09 -1.72 15.86
CA MET A 119 3.92 -2.31 14.81
C MET A 119 5.27 -1.58 14.75
N ASP A 120 6.37 -2.31 14.87
CA ASP A 120 7.71 -1.76 14.68
C ASP A 120 7.93 -1.41 13.20
N LEU A 121 8.06 -0.12 12.92
CA LEU A 121 8.22 0.43 11.57
C LEU A 121 9.68 0.49 11.09
N THR A 122 10.62 -0.12 11.81
CA THR A 122 11.95 -0.39 11.24
C THR A 122 11.84 -1.39 10.09
N PRO A 123 12.76 -1.39 9.10
CA PRO A 123 12.76 -2.39 8.03
C PRO A 123 12.77 -3.84 8.54
N SER A 124 13.39 -4.11 9.69
CA SER A 124 13.35 -5.43 10.31
C SER A 124 12.00 -5.73 10.94
N GLY A 125 11.45 -4.79 11.71
CA GLY A 125 10.12 -4.92 12.33
C GLY A 125 9.02 -5.19 11.30
N ILE A 126 9.01 -4.43 10.21
CA ILE A 126 8.04 -4.59 9.11
C ILE A 126 8.14 -5.99 8.50
N ARG A 127 9.35 -6.43 8.16
CA ARG A 127 9.57 -7.74 7.54
C ARG A 127 9.13 -8.89 8.44
N SER A 128 9.42 -8.79 9.73
CA SER A 128 9.05 -9.82 10.71
C SER A 128 7.53 -9.83 10.92
N HIS A 129 6.92 -8.67 11.13
CA HIS A 129 5.49 -8.55 11.41
C HIS A 129 4.62 -9.03 10.23
N LEU A 130 4.99 -8.65 9.00
CA LEU A 130 4.27 -9.03 7.78
C LEU A 130 4.82 -10.32 7.14
N GLU A 131 5.80 -10.98 7.76
CA GLU A 131 6.43 -12.22 7.29
C GLU A 131 6.91 -12.15 5.83
N LEU A 132 7.57 -11.05 5.46
CA LEU A 132 7.89 -10.72 4.07
C LEU A 132 9.03 -11.56 3.46
N ASN A 133 9.77 -12.32 4.26
CA ASN A 133 10.87 -13.16 3.76
C ASN A 133 10.35 -14.49 3.18
N LYS A 134 9.44 -14.41 2.21
CA LYS A 134 8.75 -15.53 1.56
C LYS A 134 8.64 -15.27 0.04
N PRO A 135 8.52 -16.32 -0.80
CA PRO A 135 8.41 -16.17 -2.26
C PRO A 135 6.98 -15.78 -2.71
N ILE A 136 6.45 -14.66 -2.20
CA ILE A 136 5.04 -14.24 -2.35
C ILE A 136 4.81 -13.08 -3.35
N TYR A 137 5.85 -12.66 -4.07
CA TYR A 137 5.82 -11.39 -4.83
C TYR A 137 5.42 -11.50 -6.30
N ALA A 138 5.63 -12.63 -6.97
CA ALA A 138 5.33 -12.73 -8.40
C ALA A 138 3.87 -12.41 -8.72
N ARG A 139 2.94 -12.83 -7.84
CA ARG A 139 1.51 -12.56 -7.97
C ARG A 139 1.12 -11.09 -7.86
N THR A 140 1.99 -10.24 -7.30
CA THR A 140 1.71 -8.82 -7.09
C THR A 140 2.11 -7.96 -8.29
N ALA A 141 2.90 -8.51 -9.23
CA ALA A 141 3.44 -7.79 -10.38
C ALA A 141 2.41 -7.38 -11.45
N ALA A 142 1.14 -7.75 -11.26
CA ALA A 142 0.02 -7.34 -12.08
C ALA A 142 -1.25 -7.23 -11.21
N TYR A 143 -2.22 -6.44 -11.69
CA TYR A 143 -3.52 -6.22 -11.03
C TYR A 143 -3.45 -5.57 -9.65
N GLY A 144 -2.39 -4.81 -9.40
CA GLY A 144 -2.20 -4.07 -8.16
C GLY A 144 -1.65 -4.91 -7.01
N HIS A 145 -0.94 -4.22 -6.11
CA HIS A 145 -0.39 -4.79 -4.89
C HIS A 145 -1.37 -4.74 -3.71
N PHE A 146 -2.42 -3.93 -3.82
CA PHE A 146 -3.34 -3.61 -2.73
C PHE A 146 -4.79 -3.97 -3.08
N GLY A 147 -5.63 -4.13 -2.05
CA GLY A 147 -7.06 -4.44 -2.21
C GLY A 147 -7.36 -5.89 -2.58
N ARG A 148 -6.39 -6.79 -2.41
CA ARG A 148 -6.52 -8.23 -2.68
C ARG A 148 -6.60 -9.01 -1.36
N ASN A 149 -7.26 -10.16 -1.35
CA ASN A 149 -7.41 -10.94 -0.12
C ASN A 149 -6.05 -11.52 0.33
N PRO A 150 -5.78 -11.57 1.64
CA PRO A 150 -4.61 -12.25 2.17
C PRO A 150 -4.69 -13.76 1.93
N ASP A 151 -3.59 -14.33 1.49
CA ASP A 151 -3.44 -15.76 1.21
C ASP A 151 -2.81 -16.49 2.41
N LEU A 152 -3.05 -17.81 2.50
CA LEU A 152 -2.54 -18.66 3.59
C LEU A 152 -1.01 -18.76 3.63
N ASP A 153 -0.35 -18.62 2.48
CA ASP A 153 1.11 -18.66 2.37
C ASP A 153 1.80 -17.33 2.75
N GLY A 154 1.02 -16.34 3.18
CA GLY A 154 1.48 -15.00 3.52
C GLY A 154 1.39 -14.00 2.37
N GLY A 155 0.90 -14.40 1.19
CA GLY A 155 0.55 -13.47 0.12
C GLY A 155 -0.38 -12.38 0.62
N PHE A 156 -0.07 -11.12 0.28
CA PHE A 156 -0.84 -9.95 0.71
C PHE A 156 -1.06 -9.87 2.24
N SER A 157 -0.08 -10.29 3.06
CA SER A 157 -0.18 -10.17 4.53
C SER A 157 -0.50 -8.75 5.01
N TRP A 158 -0.10 -7.72 4.25
CA TRP A 158 -0.45 -6.32 4.48
C TRP A 158 -1.92 -5.96 4.21
N GLU A 159 -2.75 -6.91 3.78
CA GLU A 159 -4.20 -6.73 3.61
C GLU A 159 -5.00 -7.31 4.78
N LYS A 160 -4.34 -7.86 5.81
CA LYS A 160 -4.99 -8.30 7.05
C LYS A 160 -5.49 -7.10 7.88
N ILE A 161 -6.49 -7.35 8.72
CA ILE A 161 -7.13 -6.36 9.61
C ILE A 161 -7.02 -6.75 11.10
N ASP A 162 -5.92 -7.40 11.45
CA ASP A 162 -5.63 -7.99 12.77
C ASP A 162 -5.06 -7.00 13.80
N LEU A 163 -4.90 -5.71 13.46
CA LEU A 163 -4.62 -4.64 14.43
C LEU A 163 -5.88 -3.89 14.89
N VAL A 164 -7.06 -4.13 14.30
CA VAL A 164 -8.28 -3.37 14.58
C VAL A 164 -8.57 -3.22 16.08
N GLU A 165 -8.62 -4.34 16.82
CA GLU A 165 -8.95 -4.30 18.24
C GLU A 165 -7.85 -3.65 19.09
N LYS A 166 -6.57 -3.82 18.70
CA LYS A 166 -5.44 -3.15 19.36
C LYS A 166 -5.47 -1.64 19.14
N ILE A 167 -5.84 -1.19 17.95
CA ILE A 167 -6.00 0.23 17.63
C ILE A 167 -7.13 0.84 18.46
N LYS A 168 -8.32 0.22 18.45
CA LYS A 168 -9.46 0.71 19.25
C LYS A 168 -9.13 0.82 20.73
N SER A 169 -8.40 -0.16 21.26
CA SER A 169 -8.02 -0.19 22.69
C SER A 169 -7.00 0.88 23.08
N ALA A 170 -6.31 1.48 22.11
CA ALA A 170 -5.21 2.40 22.33
C ALA A 170 -5.54 3.88 22.03
N ILE A 171 -6.78 4.18 21.61
CA ILE A 171 -7.26 5.52 21.22
C ILE A 171 -8.18 6.13 22.28
#